data_AF-A0A1E7G523-F1
#
_entry.id   AF-A0A1E7G523-F1
#
_cell.length_a   1.000
_cell.length_b   1.000
_cell.length_c   1.000
_cell.angle_alpha   90.00
_cell.angle_beta   90.00
_cell.angle_gamma   90.00
#
_symmetry.space_group_name_H-M   'P 1'
#
loop_
_entity.id
_entity.type
_entity.pdbx_description
1 polymer ?
#
loop_
_entity_poly.entity_id
_entity_poly.type
_entity_poly.pdbx_seq_one_letter_code
_entity_poly.pdbx_strand_id
1 'polypeptide(L)'
;MAENQLFYPRLEELIRLSKKSFNQVERDLGYPRNALHNYKNGVEPSGIRLIELAHYFGVTPEYLLGISNDKKKNGTRIIFESLNDYQKKDLCIICQEWLLSSK
;
A
#
# COMPACT_ATOMS: atom_id res chain seq x y z
N MET A 1 3.30 21.57 17.33
CA MET A 1 3.65 20.80 16.11
C MET A 1 2.81 19.54 16.18
N ALA A 2 1.79 19.41 15.33
CA ALA A 2 0.90 18.25 15.36
C ALA A 2 1.63 17.08 14.67
N GLU A 3 2.46 16.37 15.44
CA GLU A 3 3.14 15.16 14.99
C GLU A 3 2.11 14.11 14.53
N ASN A 4 2.02 13.99 13.21
CA ASN A 4 1.60 12.85 12.41
C ASN A 4 0.68 11.77 13.06
N GLN A 5 -0.46 12.20 13.61
CA GLN A 5 -1.45 11.30 14.24
C GLN A 5 -2.16 10.32 13.28
N LEU A 6 -1.79 10.29 11.99
CA LEU A 6 -2.49 9.50 10.98
C LEU A 6 -1.97 8.07 10.84
N PHE A 7 -0.77 7.76 11.34
CA PHE A 7 -0.18 6.42 11.18
C PHE A 7 -1.04 5.32 11.80
N TYR A 8 -1.33 5.40 13.09
CA TYR A 8 -2.10 4.37 13.78
C TYR A 8 -3.53 4.24 13.24
N PRO A 9 -4.30 5.34 13.04
CA PRO A 9 -5.63 5.25 12.42
C PRO A 9 -5.62 4.60 11.02
N ARG A 10 -4.63 4.92 10.17
CA ARG A 10 -4.53 4.33 8.83
C ARG A 10 -4.14 2.85 8.90
N LEU A 11 -3.23 2.48 9.80
CA LEU A 11 -2.87 1.09 10.06
C LEU A 11 -4.08 0.28 10.53
N GLU A 12 -4.83 0.79 11.52
CA GLU A 12 -6.03 0.15 12.07
C GLU A 12 -7.09 -0.07 10.98
N GLU A 13 -7.32 0.94 10.14
CA GLU A 13 -8.24 0.85 9.01
C GLU A 13 -7.80 -0.21 7.98
N LEU A 14 -6.50 -0.27 7.64
CA LEU A 14 -5.98 -1.27 6.71
C LEU A 14 -6.12 -2.70 7.27
N ILE A 15 -5.86 -2.89 8.56
CA ILE A 15 -6.08 -4.17 9.24
C ILE A 15 -7.56 -4.56 9.16
N ARG A 16 -8.46 -3.63 9.47
CA ARG A 16 -9.92 -3.84 9.38
C ARG A 16 -10.36 -4.23 7.97
N LEU A 17 -9.90 -3.50 6.94
CA LEU A 17 -10.21 -3.76 5.54
C LEU A 17 -9.63 -5.10 5.05
N SER A 18 -8.50 -5.54 5.59
CA SER A 18 -7.90 -6.85 5.29
C SER A 18 -8.68 -8.04 5.88
N LYS A 19 -9.70 -7.79 6.72
CA LYS A 19 -10.49 -8.82 7.45
C LYS A 19 -9.62 -9.73 8.34
N LYS A 20 -8.47 -9.24 8.79
CA LYS A 20 -7.55 -9.92 9.72
C LYS A 20 -7.55 -9.21 11.07
N SER A 21 -7.22 -9.96 12.13
CA SER A 21 -6.93 -9.35 13.44
C SER A 21 -5.49 -8.83 13.48
N PHE A 22 -5.20 -7.90 14.39
CA PHE A 22 -3.83 -7.43 14.66
C PHE A 22 -2.86 -8.59 14.86
N ASN A 23 -3.23 -9.56 15.71
CA ASN A 23 -2.43 -10.75 15.97
C ASN A 23 -2.17 -11.62 14.72
N GLN A 24 -3.11 -11.65 13.77
CA GLN A 24 -2.90 -12.38 12.50
C GLN A 24 -1.89 -11.64 11.62
N VAL A 25 -2.03 -10.32 11.49
CA VAL A 25 -1.07 -9.49 10.74
C VAL A 25 0.33 -9.56 11.35
N GLU A 26 0.44 -9.53 12.67
CA GLU A 26 1.71 -9.73 13.37
C GLU A 26 2.35 -11.08 13.04
N ARG A 27 1.57 -12.17 13.07
CA ARG A 27 2.07 -13.50 12.68
C ARG A 27 2.51 -13.55 11.23
N ASP A 28 1.73 -12.97 10.32
CA ASP A 28 2.03 -12.95 8.88
C ASP A 28 3.33 -12.18 8.59
N LEU A 29 3.64 -11.17 9.39
CA LEU A 29 4.87 -10.37 9.32
C LEU A 29 6.02 -10.88 10.19
N GLY A 30 5.83 -11.97 10.94
CA GLY A 30 6.85 -12.49 11.88
C GLY A 30 7.12 -11.58 13.08
N TYR A 31 6.17 -10.70 13.43
CA TYR A 31 6.28 -9.79 14.56
C TYR A 31 5.95 -10.46 15.88
N PRO A 32 6.56 -10.00 17.00
CA PRO A 32 6.11 -10.39 18.33
C PRO A 32 4.65 -10.02 18.55
N ARG A 33 3.96 -10.81 19.39
CA ARG A 33 2.57 -10.56 19.76
C ARG A 33 2.41 -9.18 20.39
N ASN A 34 1.34 -8.47 20.01
CA ASN A 34 1.01 -7.09 20.40
C ASN A 34 2.02 -6.02 19.94
N ALA A 35 2.97 -6.33 19.06
CA ALA A 35 3.93 -5.35 18.55
C ALA A 35 3.24 -4.14 17.89
N LEU A 36 2.09 -4.32 17.23
CA LEU A 36 1.38 -3.24 16.55
C LEU A 36 0.59 -2.33 17.51
N HIS A 37 0.24 -2.82 18.70
CA HIS A 37 -0.52 -2.02 19.67
C HIS A 37 0.28 -0.85 20.25
N ASN A 38 1.62 -0.94 20.25
CA ASN A 38 2.49 0.12 20.75
C ASN A 38 2.31 1.45 19.99
N TYR A 39 1.93 1.37 18.71
CA TYR A 39 1.71 2.54 17.86
C TYR A 39 0.46 3.36 18.24
N LYS A 40 -0.46 2.78 19.02
CA LYS A 40 -1.68 3.48 19.48
C LYS A 40 -1.39 4.74 20.26
N ASN A 41 -0.26 4.76 20.98
CA ASN A 41 0.14 5.86 21.84
C ASN A 41 1.04 6.88 21.11
N GLY A 42 1.06 6.87 19.77
CA GLY A 42 1.86 7.80 18.97
C GLY A 42 3.33 7.43 18.84
N VAL A 43 3.72 6.20 19.22
CA VAL A 43 5.06 5.69 18.94
C VAL A 43 5.22 5.57 17.43
N GLU A 44 6.29 6.13 16.87
CA GLU A 44 6.57 6.01 15.45
C GLU A 44 7.17 4.63 15.11
N PRO A 45 6.79 4.01 13.97
CA PRO A 45 7.46 2.82 13.48
C PRO A 45 8.91 3.16 13.06
N SER A 46 9.80 2.18 13.16
CA SER A 46 11.09 2.30 12.47
C SER A 46 10.87 2.35 10.95
N GLY A 47 11.85 2.90 10.22
CA GLY A 47 11.79 2.93 8.75
C GLY A 47 11.54 1.54 8.14
N ILE A 48 12.21 0.51 8.66
CA ILE A 48 12.01 -0.88 8.22
C ILE A 48 10.55 -1.32 8.45
N ARG A 49 10.02 -1.12 9.67
CA ARG A 49 8.64 -1.49 10.01
C ARG A 49 7.61 -0.78 9.14
N LEU A 50 7.86 0.48 8.82
CA LEU A 50 7.00 1.26 7.94
C LEU A 50 6.96 0.67 6.52
N ILE A 51 8.12 0.30 5.96
CA ILE A 51 8.20 -0.34 4.64
C ILE A 51 7.50 -1.69 4.64
N GLU A 52 7.75 -2.53 5.65
CA GLU A 52 7.14 -3.86 5.77
C GLU A 52 5.60 -3.77 5.80
N LEU A 53 5.06 -2.88 6.63
CA LEU A 53 3.61 -2.64 6.72
C LEU A 53 3.05 -2.08 5.41
N ALA A 54 3.74 -1.12 4.78
CA ALA A 54 3.33 -0.54 3.51
C ALA A 54 3.21 -1.62 2.42
N HIS A 55 4.24 -2.46 2.29
CA HIS A 55 4.25 -3.55 1.33
C HIS A 55 3.16 -4.58 1.61
N TYR A 56 2.99 -4.98 2.87
CA TYR A 56 1.98 -5.96 3.27
C TYR A 56 0.56 -5.53 2.91
N PHE A 57 0.23 -4.25 3.10
CA PHE A 57 -1.08 -3.70 2.76
C PHE A 57 -1.18 -3.17 1.32
N GLY A 58 -0.10 -3.24 0.53
CA GLY A 58 -0.05 -2.72 -0.83
C GLY A 58 -0.29 -1.21 -0.90
N VAL A 59 0.22 -0.47 0.08
CA VAL A 59 0.15 0.99 0.15
C VAL A 59 1.55 1.63 0.18
N THR A 60 1.61 2.96 0.13
CA THR A 60 2.87 3.71 0.23
C THR A 60 3.23 4.00 1.69
N PRO A 61 4.54 4.05 2.04
CA PRO A 61 5.01 4.55 3.34
C PRO A 61 4.50 5.97 3.65
N GLU A 62 4.47 6.83 2.64
CA GLU A 62 3.99 8.21 2.72
C GLU A 62 2.49 8.27 3.03
N TYR A 63 1.70 7.33 2.49
CA TYR A 63 0.30 7.14 2.88
C TYR A 63 0.20 6.68 4.33
N LEU A 64 0.95 5.66 4.75
CA LEU A 64 0.86 5.20 6.13
C LEU A 64 1.18 6.33 7.11
N LEU A 65 2.24 7.11 6.85
CA LEU A 65 2.58 8.24 7.70
C LEU A 65 1.53 9.36 7.67
N GLY A 66 0.74 9.50 6.60
CA GLY A 66 -0.18 10.64 6.47
C GLY A 66 0.43 11.85 5.75
N ILE A 67 1.60 11.68 5.14
CA ILE A 67 2.27 12.69 4.30
C ILE A 67 1.51 12.85 2.98
N SER A 68 0.94 11.77 2.45
CA SER A 68 0.11 11.78 1.24
C SER A 68 -1.22 11.07 1.47
N ASN A 69 -2.27 11.44 0.73
CA ASN A 69 -3.55 10.71 0.71
C ASN A 69 -3.56 9.58 -0.34
N ASP A 70 -2.53 9.49 -1.17
CA ASP A 70 -2.44 8.50 -2.24
C ASP A 70 -1.97 7.14 -1.72
N LYS A 71 -2.92 6.19 -1.64
CA LYS A 71 -2.66 4.84 -1.15
C LYS A 71 -1.60 4.11 -1.95
N LYS A 72 -1.56 4.25 -3.27
CA LYS A 72 -0.66 3.49 -4.15
C LYS A 72 0.23 4.45 -4.93
N LYS A 73 1.53 4.12 -5.02
CA LYS A 73 2.35 4.62 -6.12
C LYS A 73 1.80 3.95 -7.37
N ASN A 74 1.09 4.74 -8.16
CA ASN A 74 0.46 4.34 -9.40
C ASN A 74 1.52 4.06 -10.48
N GLY A 75 2.58 3.29 -10.19
CA GLY A 75 3.75 3.14 -11.06
C GLY A 75 3.36 2.71 -12.48
N THR A 76 2.50 1.70 -12.60
CA THR A 76 1.96 1.27 -13.90
C THR A 76 1.12 2.34 -14.57
N ARG A 77 0.25 3.04 -13.83
CA ARG A 77 -0.58 4.12 -14.37
C ARG A 77 0.26 5.34 -14.78
N ILE A 78 1.31 5.69 -14.04
CA ILE A 78 2.27 6.74 -14.39
C ILE A 78 3.01 6.36 -15.68
N ILE A 79 3.47 5.10 -15.79
CA ILE A 79 4.08 4.60 -17.03
C ILE A 79 3.08 4.71 -18.18
N PHE A 80 1.83 4.26 -18.02
CA PHE A 80 0.81 4.34 -19.06
C PHE A 80 0.43 5.78 -19.43
N GLU A 81 0.38 6.69 -18.46
CA GLU A 81 0.14 8.12 -18.68
C GLU A 81 1.29 8.75 -19.47
N SER A 82 2.53 8.31 -19.22
CA SER A 82 3.73 8.79 -19.92
C SER A 82 3.90 8.29 -21.35
N LEU A 83 3.11 7.29 -21.79
CA LEU A 83 3.16 6.80 -23.16
C LEU A 83 2.65 7.86 -24.15
N ASN A 84 3.30 7.95 -25.31
CA ASN A 84 2.79 8.77 -26.41
C ASN A 84 1.60 8.10 -27.13
N ASP A 85 0.96 8.83 -28.03
CA ASP A 85 -0.26 8.37 -28.72
C ASP A 85 -0.04 7.10 -29.56
N TYR A 86 1.14 6.93 -30.16
CA TYR A 86 1.47 5.73 -30.93
C TYR A 86 1.61 4.52 -30.00
N GLN A 87 2.37 4.66 -28.92
CA GLN A 87 2.56 3.60 -27.92
C GLN A 87 1.26 3.19 -27.24
N LYS A 88 0.35 4.14 -26.98
CA LYS A 88 -0.99 3.86 -26.42
C LYS A 88 -1.85 3.05 -27.39
N LYS A 89 -1.78 3.33 -28.70
CA LYS A 89 -2.48 2.56 -29.73
C LYS A 89 -1.92 1.14 -29.83
N ASP A 90 -0.61 0.97 -29.85
CA ASP A 90 0.03 -0.36 -29.88
C ASP A 90 -0.36 -1.19 -28.66
N LEU A 91 -0.32 -0.59 -27.46
CA LEU A 91 -0.76 -1.25 -26.23
C LEU A 91 -2.24 -1.68 -26.30
N CYS A 92 -3.10 -0.86 -26.90
CA CYS A 92 -4.51 -1.19 -27.09
C CYS A 92 -4.69 -2.42 -27.99
N ILE A 93 -3.93 -2.51 -29.09
CA ILE A 93 -3.96 -3.65 -30.01
C ILE A 93 -3.52 -4.93 -29.29
N ILE A 94 -2.38 -4.89 -28.59
CA ILE A 94 -1.85 -6.04 -27.84
C ILE A 94 -2.87 -6.53 -26.80
N CYS A 95 -3.50 -5.61 -26.06
CA CYS A 95 -4.54 -5.96 -25.09
C CYS A 95 -5.74 -6.65 -25.75
N GLN A 96 -6.15 -6.22 -26.94
CA GLN A 96 -7.23 -6.87 -27.70
C GLN A 96 -6.82 -8.27 -28.16
N GLU A 97 -5.60 -8.44 -28.67
CA GLU A 97 -5.07 -9.74 -29.08
C GLU A 97 -5.07 -10.73 -27.92
N TRP A 98 -4.58 -10.33 -26.74
CA TRP A 98 -4.61 -11.17 -25.54
C TRP A 98 -6.02 -11.56 -25.12
N LEU A 99 -6.96 -10.61 -25.16
CA LEU A 99 -8.35 -10.89 -24.80
C LEU A 99 -8.96 -11.95 -25.74
N LEU A 100 -8.72 -11.81 -27.04
CA LEU A 100 -9.22 -12.72 -28.07
C LEU A 100 -8.51 -14.07 -28.07
N SER A 101 -7.24 -14.11 -27.67
CA SER A 101 -6.43 -15.34 -27.59
C SER A 101 -6.63 -16.12 -26.29
N SER A 102 -7.37 -15.59 -25.31
CA SER A 102 -7.64 -16.27 -24.03
C SER A 102 -8.77 -17.32 -24.09
N LYS A 103 -9.09 -17.83 -25.28
CA LYS A 103 -10.03 -18.94 -25.50
C LYS A 103 -9.32 -20.29 -25.49
#